data_AF-A0A8S1PC26-F1
#
_entry.id   AF-A0A8S1PC26-F1
#
_cell.length_a   1.000
_cell.length_b   1.000
_cell.length_c   1.000
_cell.angle_alpha   90.00
_cell.angle_beta   90.00
_cell.angle_gamma   90.00
#
_symmetry.space_group_name_H-M   'P 1'
#
loop_
_entity.id
_entity.type
_entity.pdbx_description
1 polymer ?
#
loop_
_entity_poly.entity_id
_entity_poly.type
_entity_poly.pdbx_seq_one_letter_code
_entity_poly.pdbx_strand_id
1 'polypeptide(L)'
;MVNNDDSIIYYSQRSKVTQMNNLIPQVNTSHNEVFMNESIPKYLMKISSTYFQKTDKPFEILSTSPRKSNDGDIKCLICFENESGYVLMNCGHGGLCLKCASNLLLRNKECYLCRQPIMKIFQIQKNNFNFVEVIGIIETQ
;
A
#
# COMPACT_ATOMS: atom_id res chain seq x y z
N MET A 1 24.76 -8.68 8.20
CA MET A 1 25.27 -7.86 7.09
C MET A 1 24.06 -7.45 6.27
N VAL A 2 23.73 -6.16 6.22
CA VAL A 2 22.66 -5.65 5.33
C VAL A 2 23.37 -5.31 4.02
N ASN A 3 23.00 -5.97 2.93
CA ASN A 3 23.63 -5.74 1.63
C ASN A 3 23.17 -4.37 1.11
N ASN A 4 24.10 -3.59 0.55
CA ASN A 4 23.85 -2.23 0.05
C ASN A 4 22.96 -2.17 -1.22
N ASP A 5 22.43 -3.32 -1.68
CA ASP A 5 21.60 -3.43 -2.89
C ASP A 5 20.08 -3.53 -2.57
N ASP A 6 19.67 -3.54 -1.30
CA ASP A 6 18.25 -3.56 -0.91
C ASP A 6 17.66 -2.13 -0.92
N SER A 7 17.70 -1.47 -2.07
CA SER A 7 17.06 -0.16 -2.26
C SER A 7 15.56 -0.33 -2.53
N ILE A 8 14.76 0.62 -2.03
CA ILE A 8 13.33 0.71 -2.32
C ILE A 8 13.10 1.86 -3.29
N ILE A 9 12.25 1.62 -4.29
CA ILE A 9 11.72 2.66 -5.17
C ILE A 9 10.28 2.98 -4.77
N TYR A 10 9.96 4.27 -4.67
CA TYR A 10 8.62 4.76 -4.37
C TYR A 10 8.08 5.61 -5.51
N TYR A 11 6.88 5.26 -5.99
CA TYR A 11 6.16 5.97 -7.04
C TYR A 11 4.87 6.56 -6.44
N SER A 12 4.61 7.86 -6.61
CA SER A 12 3.37 8.51 -6.15
C SER A 12 2.51 9.02 -7.31
N GLN A 13 1.18 8.97 -7.15
CA GLN A 13 0.24 9.50 -8.15
C GLN A 13 0.08 11.03 -8.10
N ARG A 14 0.53 11.72 -7.04
CA ARG A 14 0.41 13.18 -6.91
C ARG A 14 1.75 13.85 -7.16
N SER A 15 1.78 14.74 -8.15
CA SER A 15 2.92 15.54 -8.61
C SER A 15 3.47 16.57 -7.61
N LYS A 16 3.34 16.39 -6.28
CA LYS A 16 3.92 17.32 -5.30
C LYS A 16 4.61 16.61 -4.14
N VAL A 17 5.93 16.71 -4.23
CA VAL A 17 7.00 16.49 -3.25
C VAL A 17 6.62 16.98 -1.85
N THR A 18 6.89 16.17 -0.83
CA THR A 18 7.33 16.68 0.48
C THR A 18 8.36 15.72 1.04
N GLN A 19 9.59 16.21 1.12
CA GLN A 19 10.77 15.52 1.62
C GLN A 19 10.58 15.29 3.12
N MET A 20 10.28 14.05 3.54
CA MET A 20 10.25 13.69 4.96
C MET A 20 11.62 13.11 5.31
N ASN A 21 12.46 13.96 5.89
CA ASN A 21 13.84 13.62 6.23
C ASN A 21 13.91 12.50 7.29
N ASN A 22 14.86 11.58 7.03
CA ASN A 22 15.42 10.52 7.88
C ASN A 22 15.04 9.04 7.64
N LEU A 23 14.35 8.70 6.54
CA LEU A 23 14.38 7.36 5.90
C LEU A 23 14.18 7.49 4.37
N ILE A 24 14.80 8.48 3.72
CA ILE A 24 14.48 8.88 2.33
C ILE A 24 14.87 7.76 1.35
N PRO A 25 13.92 7.09 0.68
CA PRO A 25 14.22 6.32 -0.53
C PRO A 25 14.56 7.31 -1.63
N GLN A 26 15.62 7.06 -2.39
CA GLN A 26 16.04 7.90 -3.51
C GLN A 26 14.89 7.98 -4.54
N VAL A 27 14.19 9.12 -4.54
CA VAL A 27 13.05 9.37 -5.43
C VAL A 27 13.59 9.61 -6.83
N ASN A 28 13.57 8.58 -7.69
CA ASN A 28 13.85 8.77 -9.11
C ASN A 28 12.62 9.35 -9.79
N THR A 29 12.72 10.63 -10.15
CA THR A 29 11.65 11.45 -10.72
C THR A 29 11.43 11.20 -12.23
N SER A 30 11.10 9.97 -12.64
CA SER A 30 10.51 9.68 -13.96
C SER A 30 8.99 9.51 -13.84
N HIS A 31 8.33 10.60 -13.41
CA HIS A 31 7.01 10.59 -12.77
C HIS A 31 5.78 10.22 -13.63
N ASN A 32 5.89 10.05 -14.95
CA ASN A 32 4.70 9.84 -15.81
C ASN A 32 4.66 8.49 -16.53
N GLU A 33 5.76 7.74 -16.63
CA GLU A 33 5.77 6.50 -17.43
C GLU A 33 5.31 5.28 -16.63
N VAL A 34 5.52 5.26 -15.31
CA VAL A 34 5.23 4.08 -14.46
C VAL A 34 3.72 3.86 -14.24
N PHE A 35 2.93 4.93 -14.28
CA PHE A 35 1.47 4.86 -14.06
C PHE A 35 0.65 4.74 -15.35
N MET A 36 1.27 4.78 -16.53
CA MET A 36 0.61 4.51 -17.83
C MET A 36 0.54 3.01 -18.15
N ASN A 37 1.04 2.14 -17.27
CA ASN A 37 0.89 0.71 -17.45
C ASN A 37 -0.49 0.28 -16.91
N GLU A 38 -1.36 -0.23 -17.80
CA GLU A 38 -2.76 -0.68 -17.53
C GLU A 38 -2.91 -1.71 -16.39
N SER A 39 -1.80 -2.13 -15.78
CA SER A 39 -1.71 -3.20 -14.77
C SER A 39 -1.85 -2.75 -13.31
N ILE A 40 -1.86 -1.43 -13.01
CA ILE A 40 -2.00 -0.92 -11.63
C ILE A 40 -3.46 -0.48 -11.40
N PRO A 41 -4.19 -1.12 -10.48
CA PRO A 41 -5.56 -0.73 -10.21
C PRO A 41 -5.60 0.62 -9.49
N LYS A 42 -6.48 1.52 -9.93
CA LYS A 42 -6.73 2.79 -9.25
C LYS A 42 -7.37 2.61 -7.87
N TYR A 43 -8.16 1.55 -7.70
CA TYR A 43 -8.89 1.27 -6.47
C TYR A 43 -8.71 -0.17 -5.99
N LEU A 44 -8.81 -0.37 -4.67
CA LEU A 44 -8.99 -1.68 -4.06
C LEU A 44 -10.30 -1.72 -3.28
N MET A 45 -10.98 -2.86 -3.29
CA MET A 45 -12.11 -3.15 -2.42
C MET A 45 -11.61 -3.71 -1.08
N LYS A 46 -12.07 -3.14 0.04
CA LYS A 46 -11.81 -3.65 1.39
C LYS A 46 -12.79 -4.78 1.68
N ILE A 47 -12.30 -6.02 1.70
CA ILE A 47 -13.09 -7.23 1.96
C ILE A 47 -13.17 -7.51 3.47
N SER A 48 -12.08 -7.24 4.19
CA SER A 48 -12.00 -7.37 5.65
C SER A 48 -11.14 -6.24 6.26
N SER A 49 -10.90 -6.29 7.57
CA SER A 49 -10.00 -5.35 8.24
C SER A 49 -8.57 -5.37 7.69
N THR A 50 -8.13 -6.52 7.17
CA THR A 50 -6.75 -6.74 6.71
C THR A 50 -6.66 -7.18 5.26
N TYR A 51 -7.75 -7.39 4.55
CA TYR A 51 -7.71 -7.93 3.19
C TYR A 51 -8.34 -6.99 2.17
N PHE A 52 -7.59 -6.73 1.11
CA PHE A 52 -7.93 -5.83 0.02
C PHE A 52 -7.80 -6.56 -1.32
N GLN A 53 -8.81 -6.39 -2.17
CA GLN A 53 -8.89 -7.01 -3.49
C GLN A 53 -8.86 -5.96 -4.60
N LYS A 54 -8.13 -6.23 -5.68
CA LYS A 54 -8.10 -5.36 -6.86
C LYS A 54 -9.51 -5.21 -7.46
N THR A 55 -9.86 -4.00 -7.90
CA THR A 55 -11.13 -3.74 -8.61
C THR A 55 -10.93 -2.66 -9.66
N ASP A 56 -11.50 -2.87 -10.84
CA ASP A 56 -11.48 -1.89 -11.94
C ASP A 56 -12.68 -0.94 -11.90
N LYS A 57 -13.67 -1.21 -11.04
CA LYS A 57 -14.93 -0.44 -10.94
C LYS A 57 -15.12 0.10 -9.53
N PRO A 58 -14.97 1.42 -9.30
CA PRO A 58 -15.30 2.02 -8.01
C PRO A 58 -16.81 2.32 -7.82
N PHE A 59 -17.68 2.19 -8.84
CA PHE A 59 -18.94 2.95 -8.80
C PHE A 59 -20.27 2.25 -9.17
N GLU A 60 -20.34 0.98 -9.55
CA GLU A 60 -21.66 0.34 -9.74
C GLU A 60 -21.72 -1.00 -9.03
N ILE A 61 -22.76 -1.16 -8.19
CA ILE A 61 -23.16 -2.37 -7.47
C ILE A 61 -22.39 -2.60 -6.16
N LEU A 62 -22.83 -1.96 -5.07
CA LEU A 62 -23.25 -2.68 -3.87
C LEU A 62 -24.11 -1.74 -3.01
N SER A 63 -25.39 -1.66 -3.36
CA SER A 63 -26.49 -1.17 -2.54
C SER A 63 -26.70 -2.07 -1.32
N THR A 64 -25.70 -2.11 -0.44
CA THR A 64 -25.83 -2.63 0.92
C THR A 64 -25.44 -1.50 1.85
N SER A 65 -26.37 -1.14 2.73
CA SER A 65 -26.27 -0.16 3.82
C SER A 65 -24.82 0.21 4.17
N PRO A 66 -24.47 1.52 4.28
CA PRO A 66 -23.16 1.92 4.74
C PRO A 66 -22.91 1.22 6.08
N ARG A 67 -22.03 0.21 6.08
CA ARG A 67 -21.52 -0.31 7.35
C ARG A 67 -20.74 0.85 7.91
N LYS A 68 -21.21 1.42 9.02
CA LYS A 68 -20.44 2.35 9.84
C LYS A 68 -19.15 1.62 10.20
N SER A 69 -18.12 1.79 9.39
CA SER A 69 -16.82 1.29 9.74
C SER A 69 -16.34 2.25 10.82
N ASN A 70 -16.20 1.75 12.04
CA ASN A 70 -15.49 2.45 13.11
C ASN A 70 -14.00 2.46 12.76
N ASP A 71 -13.67 3.11 11.64
CA ASP A 71 -12.34 3.20 11.06
C ASP A 71 -11.67 4.47 11.60
N GLY A 72 -11.62 4.62 12.93
CA GLY A 72 -10.61 5.47 13.56
C GLY A 72 -9.22 5.05 13.06
N ASP A 73 -8.24 5.95 13.12
CA ASP A 73 -6.87 5.73 12.60
C ASP A 73 -6.36 4.32 12.95
N ILE A 74 -6.48 3.39 12.01
CA ILE A 74 -6.22 1.98 12.27
C ILE A 74 -4.71 1.88 12.44
N LYS A 75 -4.27 1.53 13.65
CA LYS A 75 -2.85 1.35 13.94
C LYS A 75 -2.30 0.13 13.20
N CYS A 76 -1.02 0.18 12.87
CA CYS A 76 -0.28 -0.93 12.30
C CYS A 76 -0.42 -2.19 13.17
N LEU A 77 -0.73 -3.33 12.57
CA LEU A 77 -0.92 -4.60 13.27
C LEU A 77 0.39 -5.27 13.72
N ILE A 78 1.53 -4.73 13.30
CA ILE A 78 2.85 -5.22 13.72
C ILE A 78 3.38 -4.40 14.88
N CYS A 79 3.38 -3.07 14.76
CA CYS A 79 3.99 -2.20 15.78
C CYS A 79 2.99 -1.53 16.71
N PHE A 80 1.69 -1.53 16.40
CA PHE A 80 0.61 -0.87 17.16
C PHE A 80 0.78 0.64 17.42
N GLU A 81 1.83 1.26 16.91
CA GLU A 81 2.17 2.67 17.14
C GLU A 81 1.79 3.57 15.96
N ASN A 82 2.21 3.19 14.76
CA ASN A 82 2.11 4.02 13.55
C ASN A 82 0.78 3.78 12.83
N GLU A 83 0.32 4.77 12.07
CA GLU A 83 -0.90 4.64 11.25
C GLU A 83 -0.72 3.59 10.14
N SER A 84 -1.77 2.81 9.90
CA SER A 84 -1.81 1.86 8.79
C SER A 84 -2.34 2.50 7.51
N GLY A 85 -1.72 2.13 6.39
CA GLY A 85 -2.06 2.66 5.07
C GLY A 85 -1.38 1.92 3.93
N TYR A 86 -0.89 0.71 4.18
CA TYR A 86 -0.07 -0.04 3.24
C TYR A 86 -0.57 -1.48 3.10
N VAL A 87 -0.60 -1.96 1.86
CA VAL A 87 -1.11 -3.28 1.45
C VAL A 87 0.00 -4.05 0.74
N LEU A 88 0.29 -5.27 1.20
CA LEU A 88 1.27 -6.16 0.60
C LEU A 88 0.68 -6.83 -0.64
N MET A 89 1.28 -6.59 -1.80
CA MET A 89 0.77 -7.06 -3.08
C MET A 89 1.46 -8.32 -3.59
N ASN A 90 0.72 -8.94 -4.51
CA ASN A 90 0.46 -10.37 -4.71
C ASN A 90 -0.67 -10.90 -3.82
N CYS A 91 -0.59 -10.73 -2.49
CA CYS A 91 -1.57 -11.34 -1.57
C CYS A 91 -2.73 -10.44 -1.12
N GLY A 92 -2.61 -9.10 -1.12
CA GLY A 92 -3.67 -8.17 -0.72
C GLY A 92 -3.83 -7.94 0.79
N HIS A 93 -2.93 -8.47 1.63
CA HIS A 93 -3.00 -8.23 3.08
C HIS A 93 -2.40 -6.87 3.47
N GLY A 94 -3.17 -6.06 4.21
CA GLY A 94 -2.80 -4.73 4.68
C GLY A 94 -2.77 -4.59 6.19
N GLY A 95 -3.15 -3.42 6.70
CA GLY A 95 -3.10 -3.11 8.14
C GLY A 95 -1.68 -2.77 8.64
N LEU A 96 -0.82 -2.27 7.75
CA LEU A 96 0.59 -1.99 8.05
C LEU A 96 0.90 -0.51 7.89
N CYS A 97 1.84 -0.02 8.68
CA CYS A 97 2.53 1.25 8.43
C CYS A 97 3.68 1.06 7.42
N LEU A 98 4.20 2.17 6.89
CA LEU A 98 5.30 2.18 5.92
C LEU A 98 6.51 1.37 6.42
N LYS A 99 7.00 1.69 7.62
CA LYS A 99 8.20 1.07 8.20
C LYS A 99 8.08 -0.45 8.28
N CYS A 100 6.94 -0.96 8.76
CA CYS A 100 6.71 -2.40 8.89
C CYS A 100 6.56 -3.07 7.52
N ALA A 101 5.83 -2.46 6.58
CA ALA A 101 5.67 -2.99 5.24
C ALA A 101 7.01 -3.04 4.49
N SER A 102 7.79 -1.96 4.50
CA SER A 102 9.13 -1.89 3.90
C SER A 102 10.09 -2.93 4.51
N ASN A 103 10.06 -3.12 5.83
CA ASN A 103 10.89 -4.15 6.47
C ASN A 103 10.53 -5.57 5.98
N LEU A 104 9.23 -5.86 5.83
CA LEU A 104 8.80 -7.15 5.28
C LEU A 104 9.27 -7.32 3.84
N LEU A 105 9.14 -6.28 3.00
CA LEU A 105 9.58 -6.33 1.61
C LEU A 105 11.10 -6.54 1.48
N LEU A 106 11.92 -5.85 2.28
CA LEU A 106 13.37 -5.92 2.16
C LEU A 106 13.96 -7.18 2.79
N ARG A 107 13.49 -7.55 3.99
CA ARG A 107 14.17 -8.57 4.81
C ARG A 107 13.53 -9.94 4.69
N ASN A 108 12.21 -10.01 4.82
CA ASN A 108 11.48 -11.27 4.90
C ASN A 108 10.97 -11.74 3.53
N LYS A 109 10.70 -10.79 2.63
CA LYS A 109 10.11 -10.98 1.30
C LYS A 109 8.77 -11.72 1.29
N GLU A 110 8.12 -11.86 2.44
CA GLU A 110 6.89 -12.62 2.65
C GLU A 110 5.88 -11.87 3.51
N CYS A 111 4.59 -12.08 3.22
CA CYS A 111 3.50 -11.54 3.99
C CYS A 111 3.48 -12.05 5.43
N TYR A 112 3.30 -11.14 6.40
CA TYR A 112 3.23 -11.48 7.83
C TYR A 112 2.02 -12.35 8.21
N LEU A 113 0.94 -12.32 7.41
CA LEU A 113 -0.28 -13.10 7.66
C LEU A 113 -0.28 -14.45 6.92
N CYS A 114 -0.01 -14.43 5.62
CA CYS A 114 -0.20 -15.60 4.76
C CYS A 114 1.10 -16.19 4.19
N ARG A 115 2.26 -15.60 4.50
CA ARG A 115 3.59 -16.01 4.03
C ARG A 115 3.80 -15.98 2.51
N GLN A 116 2.82 -15.56 1.72
CA GLN A 116 3.01 -15.39 0.28
C GLN A 116 4.10 -14.35 -0.02
N PRO A 117 4.86 -14.54 -1.12
CA PRO A 117 5.91 -13.59 -1.50
C PRO A 117 5.33 -12.21 -1.78
N ILE A 118 6.03 -11.18 -1.30
CA ILE A 118 5.66 -9.78 -1.51
C ILE A 118 6.33 -9.31 -2.80
N MET A 119 5.54 -8.93 -3.80
CA MET A 119 6.09 -8.38 -5.05
C MET A 119 6.25 -6.86 -4.98
N LYS A 120 5.29 -6.19 -4.34
CA LYS A 120 5.27 -4.73 -4.14
C LYS A 120 4.33 -4.38 -3.00
N ILE A 121 4.32 -3.12 -2.59
CA ILE A 121 3.41 -2.60 -1.58
C ILE A 121 2.64 -1.45 -2.21
N PHE A 122 1.33 -1.42 -2.00
CA PHE A 122 0.49 -0.28 -2.36
C PHE A 122 0.27 0.58 -1.13
N GLN A 123 0.51 1.89 -1.27
CA GLN A 123 0.03 2.89 -0.34
C GLN A 123 -1.41 3.25 -0.71
N ILE A 124 -2.29 3.24 0.27
CA ILE A 124 -3.71 3.46 0.09
C ILE A 124 -4.21 4.68 0.87
N GLN A 125 -5.18 5.38 0.30
CA GLN A 125 -5.94 6.43 0.98
C GLN A 125 -7.41 6.00 1.05
N LYS A 126 -8.02 6.18 2.23
CA LYS A 126 -9.45 5.92 2.41
C LYS A 126 -10.24 6.84 1.47
N ASN A 127 -11.22 6.26 0.78
CA ASN A 127 -12.29 6.99 0.13
C ASN A 127 -13.59 6.72 0.90
N ASN A 128 -14.67 7.39 0.53
CA ASN A 128 -16.00 7.01 0.96
C ASN A 128 -16.28 5.56 0.52
N PHE A 129 -17.06 4.80 1.31
CA PHE A 129 -17.46 3.41 1.04
C PHE A 129 -16.38 2.34 1.33
N ASN A 130 -16.63 1.09 0.92
CA ASN A 130 -15.74 -0.07 1.10
C ASN A 130 -14.55 -0.09 0.12
N PHE A 131 -14.14 1.07 -0.40
CA PHE A 131 -13.06 1.19 -1.38
C PHE A 131 -11.95 2.12 -0.88
N VAL A 132 -10.73 1.86 -1.35
CA VAL A 132 -9.56 2.70 -1.10
C VAL A 132 -8.87 3.03 -2.42
N GLU A 133 -8.31 4.24 -2.52
CA GLU A 133 -7.53 4.66 -3.68
C GLU A 133 -6.07 4.25 -3.48
N VAL A 134 -5.45 3.67 -4.50
CA VAL A 134 -4.00 3.45 -4.52
C VAL A 134 -3.35 4.79 -4.85
N ILE A 135 -2.51 5.32 -3.97
CA ILE A 135 -1.86 6.63 -4.15
C ILE A 135 -0.35 6.53 -4.33
N GLY A 136 0.22 5.35 -4.08
CA GLY A 136 1.62 5.09 -4.33
C GLY A 136 1.99 3.61 -4.34
N ILE A 137 3.17 3.31 -4.89
CA ILE A 137 3.71 1.96 -5.04
C ILE A 137 5.13 1.96 -4.50
N ILE A 138 5.47 0.90 -3.78
CA ILE A 138 6.79 0.65 -3.23
C ILE A 138 7.24 -0.73 -3.72
N GLU A 139 8.40 -0.80 -4.36
CA GLU A 139 9.01 -2.06 -4.81
C GLU A 139 10.53 -2.02 -4.62
N THR A 140 11.18 -3.17 -4.69
CA THR A 140 12.65 -3.26 -4.68
C THR A 140 13.17 -2.96 -6.07
N GLN A 141 14.36 -2.33 -6.16
CA GLN A 141 15.06 -2.12 -7.43
C GLN A 141 15.47 -3.42 -8.10
#